data_AF-A0A4Z1PWE1-F1
#
_entry.id   AF-A0A4Z1PWE1-F1
#
_cell.length_a   1.000
_cell.length_b   1.000
_cell.length_c   1.000
_cell.angle_alpha   90.00
_cell.angle_beta   90.00
_cell.angle_gamma   90.00
#
_symmetry.space_group_name_H-M   'P 1'
#
loop_
_entity.id
_entity.type
_entity.pdbx_description
1 polymer ?
#
loop_
_entity_poly.entity_id
_entity_poly.type
_entity_poly.pdbx_seq_one_letter_code
_entity_poly.pdbx_strand_id
1 'polypeptide(L)'
;MESSRKRPLTYSSSPGDDGYADDDAGQAKRVKDSDEIADIGLIPPEEAWNFVTEELLDSPTTIPTPDATQFDGNNFKNYDSNKSLFVLCVLEDLTLSLAVLHYALPSLLHISPNLQALVIARSPTALSSIMASSPVSLPIVEAQGNPANHFLKLGLLHPLGGGQRPLDAIVILDTAGRRRLVIPFGWGAGKHVGDLVSGPAIQQRFLTLLQDSVVELEREKAKSKKKDFYEVAKMYF
;
A
#
# COMPACT_ATOMS: atom_id res chain seq x y z
N MET A 1 -4.59 -66.79 -26.00
CA MET A 1 -5.85 -66.71 -26.77
C MET A 1 -6.49 -65.39 -26.36
N GLU A 2 -6.69 -64.33 -27.14
CA GLU A 2 -6.56 -63.94 -28.56
C GLU A 2 -6.13 -62.46 -28.52
N SER A 3 -5.05 -62.02 -29.17
CA SER A 3 -4.91 -61.63 -30.58
C SER A 3 -5.70 -60.39 -31.02
N SER A 4 -4.91 -59.36 -31.35
CA SER A 4 -5.06 -58.40 -32.48
C SER A 4 -6.26 -57.45 -32.47
N ARG A 5 -6.08 -56.14 -32.70
CA ARG A 5 -5.64 -55.59 -33.99
C ARG A 5 -4.97 -54.22 -33.87
N LYS A 6 -3.79 -54.12 -34.49
CA LYS A 6 -3.16 -52.91 -35.03
C LYS A 6 -4.04 -52.29 -36.13
N ARG A 7 -3.87 -50.98 -36.41
CA ARG A 7 -3.54 -50.46 -37.76
C ARG A 7 -3.06 -48.99 -37.69
N PRO A 8 -2.34 -48.51 -38.72
CA PRO A 8 -1.28 -47.50 -38.66
C PRO A 8 -1.69 -46.19 -39.36
N LEU A 9 -0.71 -45.28 -39.56
CA LEU A 9 -0.53 -44.28 -40.65
C LEU A 9 0.08 -43.01 -40.03
N THR A 10 1.04 -42.28 -40.58
CA THR A 10 2.02 -42.43 -41.67
C THR A 10 3.01 -41.28 -41.47
N TYR A 11 4.29 -41.55 -41.69
CA TYR A 11 5.31 -40.51 -41.84
C TYR A 11 5.19 -39.94 -43.27
N SER A 12 5.10 -38.62 -43.40
CA SER A 12 5.43 -37.92 -44.64
C SER A 12 6.33 -36.74 -44.31
N SER A 13 7.62 -36.93 -44.57
CA SER A 13 8.62 -35.88 -44.63
C SER A 13 8.85 -35.48 -46.08
N SER A 14 9.25 -34.20 -46.25
CA SER A 14 10.10 -33.60 -47.30
C SER A 14 9.44 -32.37 -47.98
N PRO A 15 10.21 -31.49 -48.67
CA PRO A 15 10.97 -30.40 -48.04
C PRO A 15 10.88 -29.06 -48.81
N GLY A 16 11.41 -27.99 -48.24
CA GLY A 16 12.07 -26.93 -49.01
C GLY A 16 11.39 -25.56 -49.09
N ASP A 17 12.28 -24.56 -49.02
CA ASP A 17 12.22 -23.23 -49.65
C ASP A 17 11.71 -22.03 -48.83
N ASP A 18 12.64 -21.48 -48.04
CA ASP A 18 13.31 -20.19 -48.29
C ASP A 18 12.41 -18.98 -48.60
N GLY A 19 12.14 -18.18 -47.57
CA GLY A 19 11.61 -16.84 -47.70
C GLY A 19 12.04 -15.96 -46.52
N TYR A 20 13.13 -15.22 -46.71
CA TYR A 20 13.52 -14.11 -45.84
C TYR A 20 12.42 -13.04 -45.87
N ALA A 21 11.82 -12.78 -44.71
CA ALA A 21 11.20 -11.51 -44.38
C ALA A 21 11.64 -11.16 -42.96
N ASP A 22 12.66 -10.30 -42.93
CA ASP A 22 13.00 -9.41 -41.85
C ASP A 22 11.75 -8.60 -41.49
N ASP A 23 11.26 -8.69 -40.26
CA ASP A 23 10.51 -7.61 -39.60
C ASP A 23 10.21 -7.96 -38.13
N ASP A 24 10.71 -7.08 -37.26
CA ASP A 24 10.15 -6.71 -35.96
C ASP A 24 10.10 -7.77 -34.84
N ALA A 25 11.29 -8.14 -34.34
CA ALA A 25 11.43 -8.77 -33.02
C ALA A 25 12.30 -7.87 -32.12
N GLY A 26 11.73 -6.80 -31.56
CA GLY A 26 12.49 -5.92 -30.68
C GLY A 26 11.73 -4.96 -29.77
N GLN A 27 10.42 -4.76 -29.92
CA GLN A 27 9.65 -3.96 -28.97
C GLN A 27 8.99 -4.86 -27.92
N ALA A 28 9.77 -5.16 -26.89
CA ALA A 28 9.24 -5.67 -25.63
C ALA A 28 8.05 -4.80 -25.18
N LYS A 29 6.91 -5.44 -24.91
CA LYS A 29 5.64 -4.89 -24.39
C LYS A 29 5.84 -4.10 -23.10
N ARG A 30 6.40 -2.89 -23.19
CA ARG A 30 6.73 -2.02 -22.05
C ARG A 30 5.58 -1.10 -21.60
N VAL A 31 4.40 -1.21 -22.21
CA VAL A 31 3.41 -0.12 -22.21
C VAL A 31 2.18 -0.37 -21.31
N LYS A 32 1.91 -1.62 -20.87
CA LYS A 32 0.68 -1.89 -20.11
C LYS A 32 0.81 -1.70 -18.59
N ASP A 33 1.96 -2.07 -18.02
CA ASP A 33 2.15 -2.04 -16.56
C ASP A 33 2.38 -0.62 -16.02
N SER A 34 2.84 0.31 -16.87
CA SER A 34 3.04 1.71 -16.49
C SER A 34 1.73 2.50 -16.35
N ASP A 35 0.69 2.09 -17.08
CA ASP A 35 -0.61 2.77 -17.09
C ASP A 35 -1.37 2.52 -15.78
N GLU A 36 -1.41 1.27 -15.30
CA GLU A 36 -2.12 0.92 -14.06
C GLU A 36 -1.55 1.65 -12.81
N ILE A 37 -0.24 1.94 -12.79
CA ILE A 37 0.40 2.69 -11.69
C ILE A 37 0.09 4.18 -11.77
N ALA A 38 -0.04 4.73 -12.99
CA ALA A 38 -0.32 6.15 -13.18
C ALA A 38 -1.71 6.55 -12.65
N ASP A 39 -2.64 5.59 -12.60
CA ASP A 39 -3.98 5.78 -12.04
C ASP A 39 -3.99 5.84 -10.50
N ILE A 40 -2.90 5.44 -9.83
CA ILE A 40 -2.80 5.55 -8.37
C ILE A 40 -2.32 6.96 -8.02
N GLY A 41 -3.21 7.74 -7.41
CA GLY A 41 -2.93 9.10 -6.99
C GLY A 41 -3.59 9.47 -5.68
N LEU A 42 -3.26 10.68 -5.22
CA LEU A 42 -3.94 11.28 -4.08
C LEU A 42 -5.40 11.59 -4.46
N ILE A 43 -6.33 11.07 -3.69
CA ILE A 43 -7.77 11.26 -3.88
C ILE A 43 -8.12 12.69 -3.43
N PRO A 44 -8.94 13.45 -4.19
CA PRO A 44 -9.40 14.76 -3.78
C PRO A 44 -10.20 14.72 -2.46
N PRO A 45 -10.14 15.76 -1.62
CA PRO A 45 -10.81 15.78 -0.32
C PRO A 45 -12.32 15.49 -0.37
N GLU A 46 -13.00 15.91 -1.44
CA GLU A 46 -14.43 15.77 -1.69
C GLU A 46 -14.86 14.38 -2.15
N GLU A 47 -13.93 13.59 -2.70
CA GLU A 47 -14.15 12.20 -3.13
C GLU A 47 -13.61 11.20 -2.10
N ALA A 48 -12.87 11.68 -1.10
CA ALA A 48 -12.19 10.85 -0.13
C ALA A 48 -13.16 10.16 0.84
N TRP A 49 -12.86 8.91 1.13
CA TRP A 49 -13.64 8.09 2.05
C TRP A 49 -13.36 8.49 3.50
N ASN A 50 -14.40 8.74 4.31
CA ASN A 50 -14.23 9.10 5.72
C ASN A 50 -13.93 7.87 6.58
N PHE A 51 -12.93 7.99 7.44
CA PHE A 51 -12.55 6.97 8.41
C PHE A 51 -12.49 7.59 9.81
N VAL A 52 -13.05 6.91 10.79
CA VAL A 52 -13.11 7.39 12.18
C VAL A 52 -11.80 7.06 12.88
N THR A 53 -10.88 8.02 12.93
CA THR A 53 -9.54 7.83 13.51
C THR A 53 -9.55 7.60 15.01
N GLU A 54 -10.57 8.08 15.71
CA GLU A 54 -10.74 7.88 17.15
C GLU A 54 -10.90 6.41 17.48
N GLU A 55 -11.72 5.68 16.72
CA GLU A 55 -11.90 4.24 16.91
C GLU A 55 -10.62 3.46 16.63
N LEU A 56 -9.78 3.92 15.71
CA LEU A 56 -8.47 3.34 15.45
C LEU A 56 -7.53 3.52 16.65
N LEU A 57 -7.51 4.72 17.23
CA LEU A 57 -6.68 5.04 18.39
C LEU A 57 -7.13 4.33 19.66
N ASP A 58 -8.44 4.08 19.81
CA ASP A 58 -9.02 3.32 20.92
C ASP A 58 -8.85 1.80 20.77
N SER A 59 -8.37 1.34 19.62
CA SER A 59 -8.22 -0.08 19.35
C SER A 59 -7.01 -0.69 20.07
N PRO A 60 -7.07 -1.99 20.44
CA PRO A 60 -5.94 -2.69 21.03
C PRO A 60 -4.69 -2.54 20.17
N THR A 61 -3.66 -1.94 20.74
CA THR A 61 -2.42 -1.63 20.05
C THR A 61 -1.25 -2.24 20.80
N THR A 62 -0.47 -3.07 20.11
CA THR A 62 0.80 -3.60 20.61
C THR A 62 1.91 -2.67 20.17
N ILE A 63 2.71 -2.17 21.11
CA ILE A 63 3.89 -1.35 20.83
C ILE A 63 5.12 -2.25 21.04
N PRO A 64 5.72 -2.78 19.98
CA PRO A 64 6.92 -3.60 20.10
C PRO A 64 8.10 -2.76 20.61
N THR A 65 8.84 -3.29 21.59
CA THR A 65 10.08 -2.67 22.05
C THR A 65 11.15 -2.84 20.97
N PRO A 66 11.72 -1.76 20.41
CA PRO A 66 12.75 -1.88 19.39
C PRO A 66 14.03 -2.48 19.98
N ASP A 67 14.66 -3.37 19.23
CA ASP A 67 16.03 -3.82 19.51
C ASP A 67 17.05 -2.70 19.21
N ALA A 68 18.28 -2.84 19.70
CA ALA A 68 19.33 -1.83 19.53
C ALA A 68 19.68 -1.49 18.07
N THR A 69 19.32 -2.37 17.13
CA THR A 69 19.55 -2.20 15.68
C THR A 69 18.32 -1.71 14.92
N GLN A 70 17.15 -1.66 15.55
CA GLN A 70 15.90 -1.27 14.92
C GLN A 70 15.66 0.23 15.03
N PHE A 71 15.11 0.82 13.98
CA PHE A 71 14.56 2.17 14.04
C PHE A 71 13.23 2.13 14.80
N ASP A 72 13.09 2.97 15.83
CA ASP A 72 11.84 3.15 16.55
C ASP A 72 10.87 3.98 15.69
N GLY A 73 9.89 3.31 15.10
CA GLY A 73 8.84 3.93 14.30
C GLY A 73 7.65 4.43 15.13
N ASN A 74 7.64 4.21 16.45
CA ASN A 74 6.58 4.72 17.31
C ASN A 74 6.67 6.25 17.47
N ASN A 75 5.73 6.95 16.84
CA ASN A 75 5.67 8.41 16.87
C ASN A 75 4.51 8.98 17.70
N PHE A 76 3.88 8.18 18.57
CA PHE A 76 2.72 8.61 19.35
C PHE A 76 3.00 9.81 20.27
N LYS A 77 4.24 9.99 20.73
CA LYS A 77 4.66 11.16 21.51
C LYS A 77 4.45 12.50 20.77
N ASN A 78 4.43 12.46 19.44
CA ASN A 78 4.25 13.61 18.56
C ASN A 78 2.83 13.67 17.97
N TYR A 79 1.91 12.80 18.42
CA TYR A 79 0.54 12.81 17.94
C TYR A 79 -0.19 14.11 18.32
N ASP A 80 -0.90 14.68 17.35
CA ASP A 80 -1.80 15.82 17.53
C ASP A 80 -2.97 15.62 16.57
N SER A 81 -4.19 15.51 17.10
CA SER A 81 -5.39 15.20 16.33
C SER A 81 -5.66 16.18 15.17
N ASN A 82 -5.16 17.41 15.25
CA ASN A 82 -5.35 18.44 14.22
C ASN A 82 -4.14 18.57 13.28
N LYS A 83 -3.07 17.80 13.48
CA LYS A 83 -1.83 17.91 12.70
C LYS A 83 -1.33 16.60 12.14
N SER A 84 -1.64 15.48 12.79
CA SER A 84 -1.13 14.16 12.46
C SER A 84 -1.84 13.60 11.23
N LEU A 85 -1.04 13.25 10.24
CA LEU A 85 -1.43 12.32 9.18
C LEU A 85 -1.23 10.89 9.70
N PHE A 86 -1.98 9.93 9.16
CA PHE A 86 -1.74 8.52 9.43
C PHE A 86 -1.27 7.81 8.17
N VAL A 87 -0.24 6.97 8.29
CA VAL A 87 0.17 6.01 7.27
C VAL A 87 -0.06 4.61 7.83
N LEU A 88 -1.03 3.92 7.27
CA LEU A 88 -1.47 2.61 7.70
C LEU A 88 -0.91 1.55 6.75
N CYS A 89 -0.13 0.61 7.25
CA CYS A 89 0.26 -0.59 6.53
C CYS A 89 -0.70 -1.72 6.89
N VAL A 90 -1.67 -1.98 6.02
CA VAL A 90 -2.58 -3.12 6.15
C VAL A 90 -1.86 -4.38 5.68
N LEU A 91 -1.77 -5.36 6.58
CA LEU A 91 -0.98 -6.57 6.36
C LEU A 91 -1.84 -7.82 6.64
N GLU A 92 -1.99 -8.67 5.63
CA GLU A 92 -2.54 -10.02 5.72
C GLU A 92 -1.43 -11.04 5.40
N ASP A 93 -0.93 -11.05 4.16
CA ASP A 93 0.02 -12.07 3.68
C ASP A 93 1.32 -11.46 3.14
N LEU A 94 1.28 -10.26 2.56
CA LEU A 94 2.40 -9.73 1.77
C LEU A 94 3.26 -8.74 2.57
N THR A 95 4.42 -9.21 3.03
CA THR A 95 5.42 -8.38 3.74
C THR A 95 6.06 -7.28 2.88
N LEU A 96 5.76 -7.23 1.59
CA LEU A 96 6.30 -6.26 0.66
C LEU A 96 5.79 -4.83 0.93
N SER A 97 4.52 -4.68 1.33
CA SER A 97 3.95 -3.39 1.74
C SER A 97 4.72 -2.81 2.93
N LEU A 98 5.00 -3.68 3.89
CA LEU A 98 5.76 -3.36 5.08
C LEU A 98 7.21 -2.94 4.74
N ALA A 99 7.89 -3.67 3.84
CA ALA A 99 9.24 -3.31 3.39
C ALA A 99 9.29 -1.93 2.72
N VAL A 100 8.31 -1.62 1.86
CA VAL A 100 8.17 -0.30 1.22
C VAL A 100 7.97 0.79 2.26
N LEU A 101 7.08 0.57 3.24
CA LEU A 101 6.85 1.55 4.30
C LEU A 101 8.11 1.77 5.14
N HIS A 102 8.84 0.72 5.51
CA HIS A 102 10.07 0.86 6.30
C HIS A 102 11.13 1.70 5.58
N TYR A 103 11.27 1.52 4.27
CA TYR A 103 12.19 2.31 3.48
C TYR A 103 11.74 3.78 3.39
N ALA A 104 10.44 4.03 3.23
CA ALA A 104 9.89 5.39 3.13
C ALA A 104 9.90 6.15 4.46
N LEU A 105 9.70 5.45 5.59
CA LEU A 105 9.33 6.06 6.86
C LEU A 105 10.27 7.18 7.34
N PRO A 106 11.61 7.05 7.31
CA PRO A 106 12.49 8.14 7.74
C PRO A 106 12.27 9.44 6.94
N SER A 107 12.07 9.33 5.63
CA SER A 107 11.77 10.47 4.77
C SER A 107 10.38 11.04 5.06
N LEU A 108 9.37 10.19 5.28
CA LEU A 108 8.02 10.63 5.62
C LEU A 108 7.99 11.40 6.95
N LEU A 109 8.72 10.93 7.96
CA LEU A 109 8.85 11.62 9.26
C LEU A 109 9.64 12.93 9.16
N HIS A 110 10.59 13.02 8.23
CA HIS A 110 11.27 14.28 7.94
C HIS A 110 10.32 15.32 7.33
N ILE A 111 9.45 14.89 6.40
CA ILE A 111 8.44 15.76 5.77
C ILE A 111 7.34 16.16 6.76
N SER A 112 6.81 15.20 7.52
CA SER A 112 5.73 15.39 8.48
C SER A 112 6.12 14.83 9.86
N PRO A 113 6.68 15.66 10.76
CA PRO A 113 7.12 15.20 12.08
C PRO A 113 6.00 14.67 12.99
N ASN A 114 4.74 15.03 12.72
CA ASN A 114 3.57 14.55 13.47
C ASN A 114 2.94 13.29 12.87
N LEU A 115 3.46 12.76 11.76
CA LEU A 115 2.91 11.59 11.06
C LEU A 115 2.97 10.34 11.95
N GLN A 116 1.86 9.59 11.96
CA GLN A 116 1.74 8.34 12.70
C GLN A 116 1.77 7.18 11.72
N ALA A 117 2.77 6.30 11.83
CA ALA A 117 2.86 5.10 11.02
C ALA A 117 2.43 3.88 11.85
N LEU A 118 1.46 3.12 11.36
CA LEU A 118 0.86 2.00 12.09
C LEU A 118 0.75 0.77 11.17
N VAL A 119 0.96 -0.41 11.73
CA VAL A 119 0.62 -1.68 11.07
C VAL A 119 -0.78 -2.08 11.50
N ILE A 120 -1.65 -2.41 10.55
CA ILE A 120 -3.03 -2.83 10.77
C ILE A 120 -3.13 -4.30 10.40
N ALA A 121 -3.39 -5.16 11.38
CA ALA A 121 -3.34 -6.60 11.19
C ALA A 121 -4.48 -7.32 11.89
N ARG A 122 -4.77 -8.54 11.41
CA ARG A 122 -5.81 -9.38 12.02
C ARG A 122 -5.43 -9.79 13.45
N SER A 123 -4.17 -10.13 13.66
CA SER A 123 -3.65 -10.58 14.95
C SER A 123 -2.21 -10.11 15.14
N PRO A 124 -1.89 -9.32 16.18
CA PRO A 124 -0.53 -8.85 16.44
C PRO A 124 0.48 -9.98 16.70
N THR A 125 0.03 -11.11 17.27
CA THR A 125 0.90 -12.26 17.58
C THR A 125 1.42 -12.94 16.32
N ALA A 126 0.62 -13.00 15.26
CA ALA A 126 1.05 -13.55 13.98
C ALA A 126 2.17 -12.74 13.33
N LEU A 127 2.27 -11.44 13.67
CA LEU A 127 3.29 -10.54 13.12
C LEU A 127 4.55 -10.45 13.97
N SER A 128 4.59 -11.02 15.18
CA SER A 128 5.72 -10.85 16.09
C SER A 128 7.05 -11.31 15.49
N SER A 129 7.08 -12.43 14.75
CA SER A 129 8.29 -12.92 14.09
C SER A 129 8.73 -12.04 12.91
N ILE A 130 7.78 -11.46 12.18
CA ILE A 130 8.07 -10.54 11.06
C ILE A 130 8.62 -9.23 11.61
N MET A 131 8.03 -8.70 12.69
CA MET A 131 8.48 -7.48 13.35
C MET A 131 9.85 -7.64 14.02
N ALA A 132 10.16 -8.80 14.60
CA ALA A 132 11.46 -9.05 15.21
C ALA A 132 12.63 -9.02 14.21
N SER A 133 12.38 -9.35 12.94
CA SER A 133 13.39 -9.31 11.87
C SER A 133 13.36 -8.03 11.03
N SER A 134 12.41 -7.14 11.33
CA SER A 134 12.22 -5.89 10.61
C SER A 134 13.30 -4.86 10.96
N PRO A 135 13.74 -4.00 10.02
CA PRO A 135 14.61 -2.86 10.34
C PRO A 135 13.90 -1.76 11.15
N VAL A 136 12.57 -1.76 11.18
CA VAL A 136 11.75 -0.76 11.88
C VAL A 136 10.76 -1.46 12.80
N SER A 137 10.67 -0.98 14.05
CA SER A 137 9.64 -1.38 15.00
C SER A 137 8.44 -0.42 14.88
N LEU A 138 7.29 -0.91 14.42
CA LEU A 138 6.06 -0.11 14.27
C LEU A 138 4.98 -0.55 15.26
N PRO A 139 4.14 0.37 15.78
CA PRO A 139 2.94 -0.02 16.52
C PRO A 139 2.00 -0.86 15.65
N ILE A 140 1.42 -1.91 16.22
CA ILE A 140 0.53 -2.85 15.55
C ILE A 140 -0.86 -2.74 16.17
N VAL A 141 -1.83 -2.34 15.36
CA VAL A 141 -3.24 -2.24 15.76
C VAL A 141 -3.96 -3.52 15.35
N GLU A 142 -4.67 -4.12 16.30
CA GLU A 142 -5.58 -5.22 16.02
C GLU A 142 -6.86 -4.69 15.36
N ALA A 143 -7.14 -5.20 14.16
CA ALA A 143 -8.16 -4.64 13.29
C ALA A 143 -9.30 -5.60 12.93
N GLN A 144 -9.36 -6.75 13.61
CA GLN A 144 -10.48 -7.67 13.52
C GLN A 144 -11.22 -7.74 14.87
N GLY A 145 -12.50 -7.38 14.84
CA GLY A 145 -13.36 -7.41 16.02
C GLY A 145 -14.63 -6.61 15.81
N ASN A 146 -15.56 -6.69 16.75
CA ASN A 146 -16.73 -5.82 16.82
C ASN A 146 -16.51 -4.83 17.97
N PRO A 147 -16.56 -3.51 17.76
CA PRO A 147 -16.95 -2.79 16.53
C PRO A 147 -15.80 -2.48 15.56
N ALA A 148 -14.56 -2.86 15.89
CA ALA A 148 -13.34 -2.40 15.23
C ALA A 148 -12.93 -3.18 13.97
N ASN A 149 -13.85 -3.49 13.05
CA ASN A 149 -13.46 -4.05 11.75
C ASN A 149 -12.92 -2.94 10.83
N HIS A 150 -11.66 -2.55 11.06
CA HIS A 150 -11.03 -1.44 10.34
C HIS A 150 -10.84 -1.75 8.86
N PHE A 151 -10.65 -3.02 8.49
CA PHE A 151 -10.53 -3.43 7.09
C PHE A 151 -11.79 -3.09 6.29
N LEU A 152 -12.97 -3.36 6.86
CA LEU A 152 -14.25 -2.98 6.27
C LEU A 152 -14.40 -1.46 6.18
N LYS A 153 -14.12 -0.76 7.29
CA LYS A 153 -14.27 0.71 7.37
C LYS A 153 -13.31 1.46 6.45
N LEU A 154 -12.15 0.90 6.17
CA LEU A 154 -11.18 1.40 5.19
C LEU A 154 -11.54 1.00 3.76
N GLY A 155 -12.52 0.14 3.52
CA GLY A 155 -12.87 -0.38 2.20
C GLY A 155 -11.76 -1.25 1.60
N LEU A 156 -11.09 -2.06 2.43
CA LEU A 156 -9.92 -2.88 2.06
C LEU A 156 -10.18 -4.37 2.26
N LEU A 157 -11.40 -4.83 2.02
CA LEU A 157 -11.68 -6.26 1.99
C LEU A 157 -11.42 -6.83 0.59
N HIS A 158 -10.76 -7.97 0.53
CA HIS A 158 -10.43 -8.67 -0.69
C HIS A 158 -11.72 -9.16 -1.39
N PRO A 159 -11.95 -8.82 -2.67
CA PRO A 159 -13.18 -9.21 -3.39
C PRO A 159 -13.40 -10.72 -3.46
N LEU A 160 -12.32 -11.49 -3.63
CA LEU A 160 -12.36 -12.96 -3.63
C LEU A 160 -12.24 -13.58 -2.22
N GLY A 161 -12.06 -12.75 -1.19
CA GLY A 161 -11.86 -13.19 0.19
C GLY A 161 -13.16 -13.35 0.99
N GLY A 162 -14.31 -13.37 0.32
CA GLY A 162 -15.63 -13.50 0.96
C GLY A 162 -15.96 -12.40 1.96
N GLY A 163 -15.33 -11.22 1.83
CA GLY A 163 -15.48 -10.11 2.79
C GLY A 163 -14.80 -10.34 4.15
N GLN A 164 -13.91 -11.33 4.26
CA GLN A 164 -13.22 -11.67 5.53
C GLN A 164 -11.73 -11.36 5.51
N ARG A 165 -11.12 -11.37 4.33
CA ARG A 165 -9.69 -11.16 4.16
C ARG A 165 -9.39 -9.70 3.82
N PRO A 166 -8.52 -9.01 4.56
CA PRO A 166 -8.03 -7.72 4.13
C PRO A 166 -7.16 -7.83 2.87
N LEU A 167 -7.10 -6.72 2.14
CA LEU A 167 -6.14 -6.48 1.06
C LEU A 167 -4.87 -5.89 1.67
N ASP A 168 -3.72 -6.46 1.35
CA ASP A 168 -2.43 -5.85 1.67
C ASP A 168 -2.30 -4.48 0.99
N ALA A 169 -2.12 -3.42 1.78
CA ALA A 169 -2.13 -2.06 1.25
C ALA A 169 -1.34 -1.09 2.15
N ILE A 170 -0.82 -0.02 1.56
CA ILE A 170 -0.44 1.19 2.31
C ILE A 170 -1.51 2.24 2.09
N VAL A 171 -2.00 2.83 3.16
CA VAL A 171 -3.06 3.84 3.14
C VAL A 171 -2.60 5.10 3.84
N ILE A 172 -2.92 6.27 3.28
CA ILE A 172 -2.71 7.55 3.95
C ILE A 172 -4.05 8.15 4.34
N LEU A 173 -4.20 8.48 5.62
CA LEU A 173 -5.29 9.30 6.14
C LEU A 173 -4.80 10.73 6.38
N ASP A 174 -5.60 11.72 5.99
CA ASP A 174 -5.31 13.11 6.34
C ASP A 174 -5.76 13.48 7.76
N THR A 175 -5.51 14.73 8.15
CA THR A 175 -5.85 15.25 9.49
C THR A 175 -7.35 15.30 9.79
N ALA A 176 -8.20 15.10 8.79
CA ALA A 176 -9.65 15.01 8.96
C ALA A 176 -10.14 13.55 8.97
N GLY A 177 -9.21 12.58 9.04
CA GLY A 177 -9.55 11.15 9.00
C GLY A 177 -9.99 10.66 7.63
N ARG A 178 -9.73 11.40 6.55
CA ARG A 178 -10.12 10.97 5.19
C ARG A 178 -9.06 10.08 4.59
N ARG A 179 -9.46 8.98 3.95
CA ARG A 179 -8.61 8.07 3.18
C ARG A 179 -8.22 8.73 1.86
N ARG A 180 -7.01 9.31 1.81
CA ARG A 180 -6.51 10.11 0.68
C ARG A 180 -5.62 9.34 -0.29
N LEU A 181 -5.04 8.22 0.12
CA LEU A 181 -4.24 7.38 -0.77
C LEU A 181 -4.45 5.92 -0.40
N VAL A 182 -4.50 5.04 -1.40
CA VAL A 182 -4.46 3.58 -1.23
C VAL A 182 -3.51 3.00 -2.26
N ILE A 183 -2.41 2.40 -1.79
CA ILE A 183 -1.47 1.64 -2.62
C ILE A 183 -1.70 0.16 -2.33
N PRO A 184 -2.41 -0.58 -3.20
CA PRO A 184 -2.62 -2.01 -3.02
C PRO A 184 -1.34 -2.79 -3.34
N PHE A 185 -1.17 -3.95 -2.73
CA PHE A 185 -0.10 -4.93 -3.01
C PHE A 185 -0.73 -6.27 -3.37
N GLY A 186 -0.17 -6.96 -4.38
CA GLY A 186 -0.73 -8.21 -4.90
C GLY A 186 -2.00 -8.04 -5.76
N TRP A 187 -2.48 -6.81 -5.94
CA TRP A 187 -3.67 -6.49 -6.73
C TRP A 187 -3.48 -5.24 -7.58
N GLY A 188 -4.14 -5.17 -8.74
CA GLY A 188 -4.03 -4.04 -9.68
C GLY A 188 -2.57 -3.77 -10.03
N ALA A 189 -2.15 -2.50 -10.01
CA ALA A 189 -0.76 -2.11 -10.21
C ALA A 189 0.22 -2.74 -9.20
N GLY A 190 -0.26 -3.03 -7.99
CA GLY A 190 0.50 -3.64 -6.90
C GLY A 190 0.87 -5.10 -7.11
N LYS A 191 0.29 -5.78 -8.11
CA LYS A 191 0.59 -7.19 -8.39
C LYS A 191 2.02 -7.41 -8.89
N HIS A 192 2.63 -6.38 -9.48
CA HIS A 192 3.94 -6.44 -10.13
C HIS A 192 5.12 -6.02 -9.24
N VAL A 193 4.86 -5.60 -7.99
CA VAL A 193 5.90 -5.04 -7.10
C VAL A 193 6.97 -6.09 -6.74
N GLY A 194 6.60 -7.37 -6.75
CA GLY A 194 7.49 -8.50 -6.50
C GLY A 194 8.19 -9.05 -7.75
N ASP A 195 7.89 -8.54 -8.94
CA ASP A 195 8.47 -9.05 -10.19
C ASP A 195 9.96 -8.71 -10.27
N LEU A 196 10.78 -9.67 -10.72
CA LEU A 196 12.25 -9.51 -10.75
C LEU A 196 12.72 -8.37 -11.65
N VAL A 197 11.97 -8.06 -12.72
CA VAL A 197 12.38 -7.09 -13.75
C VAL A 197 11.73 -5.72 -13.53
N SER A 198 10.41 -5.69 -13.35
CA SER A 198 9.64 -4.45 -13.18
C SER A 198 9.52 -4.01 -11.72
N GLY A 199 9.58 -4.95 -10.77
CA GLY A 199 9.35 -4.70 -9.34
C GLY A 199 10.15 -3.54 -8.76
N PRO A 200 11.48 -3.44 -8.97
CA PRO A 200 12.27 -2.33 -8.45
C PRO A 200 11.79 -0.95 -8.95
N ALA A 201 11.40 -0.85 -10.21
CA ALA A 201 10.88 0.41 -10.77
C ALA A 201 9.50 0.77 -10.19
N ILE A 202 8.67 -0.23 -9.91
CA ILE A 202 7.33 -0.04 -9.31
C ILE A 202 7.46 0.34 -7.84
N GLN A 203 8.34 -0.33 -7.09
CA GLN A 203 8.66 0.03 -5.71
C GLN A 203 9.14 1.48 -5.63
N GLN A 204 10.04 1.90 -6.52
CA GLN A 204 10.52 3.28 -6.56
C GLN A 204 9.37 4.27 -6.82
N ARG A 205 8.44 3.94 -7.73
CA ARG A 205 7.25 4.77 -7.97
C ARG A 205 6.35 4.87 -6.75
N PHE A 206 6.13 3.77 -6.04
CA PHE A 206 5.33 3.79 -4.80
C PHE A 206 6.00 4.62 -3.71
N LEU A 207 7.33 4.54 -3.57
CA LEU A 207 8.09 5.38 -2.65
C LEU A 207 7.93 6.87 -2.97
N THR A 208 8.09 7.25 -4.24
CA THR A 208 7.87 8.63 -4.69
C THR A 208 6.43 9.07 -4.45
N LEU A 209 5.45 8.24 -4.80
CA LEU A 209 4.03 8.53 -4.59
C LEU A 209 3.69 8.77 -3.11
N LEU A 210 4.24 7.96 -2.20
CA LEU A 210 4.05 8.14 -0.75
C LEU A 210 4.62 9.48 -0.27
N GLN A 211 5.84 9.80 -0.68
CA GLN A 211 6.50 11.06 -0.30
C GLN A 211 5.74 12.27 -0.85
N ASP A 212 5.43 12.27 -2.14
CA ASP A 212 4.70 13.35 -2.81
C ASP A 212 3.30 13.55 -2.21
N SER A 213 2.62 12.44 -1.86
CA SER A 213 1.31 12.50 -1.19
C SER A 213 1.40 13.14 0.19
N VAL A 214 2.40 12.79 1.00
CA VAL A 214 2.59 13.44 2.31
C VAL A 214 2.95 14.92 2.15
N VAL A 215 3.79 15.28 1.17
CA VAL A 215 4.12 16.68 0.86
C VAL A 215 2.88 17.48 0.48
N GLU A 216 2.00 16.94 -0.37
CA GLU A 216 0.78 17.64 -0.77
C GLU A 216 -0.21 17.77 0.39
N LEU A 217 -0.40 16.72 1.21
CA LEU A 217 -1.28 16.79 2.38
C LEU A 217 -0.79 17.79 3.43
N GLU A 218 0.52 17.89 3.66
CA GLU A 218 1.10 18.92 4.51
C GLU A 218 0.83 20.34 3.95
N ARG A 219 0.90 20.50 2.63
CA ARG A 219 0.59 21.76 1.94
C ARG A 219 -0.90 22.12 2.05
N GLU A 220 -1.80 21.17 1.85
CA GLU A 220 -3.25 21.34 2.04
C GLU A 220 -3.55 21.78 3.48
N LYS A 221 -2.98 21.08 4.47
CA LYS A 221 -3.10 21.43 5.89
C LYS A 221 -2.68 22.87 6.17
N ALA A 222 -1.54 23.30 5.61
CA ALA A 222 -1.05 24.66 5.77
C ALA A 222 -1.98 25.72 5.13
N LYS A 223 -2.63 25.39 4.01
CA LYS A 223 -3.61 26.27 3.33
C LYS A 223 -4.89 26.40 4.15
N SER A 224 -5.42 25.30 4.69
CA SER A 224 -6.65 25.31 5.50
C SER A 224 -6.52 26.20 6.73
N LYS A 225 -5.39 26.12 7.46
CA LYS A 225 -5.13 26.99 8.62
C LYS A 225 -5.14 28.48 8.29
N LYS A 226 -4.64 28.85 7.10
CA LYS A 226 -4.67 30.25 6.64
C LYS A 226 -6.09 30.70 6.37
N LYS A 227 -6.92 29.86 5.73
CA LYS A 227 -8.31 30.17 5.42
C LYS A 227 -9.10 30.44 6.70
N ASP A 228 -8.98 29.57 7.71
CA ASP A 228 -9.66 29.72 8.99
C ASP A 228 -9.29 31.04 9.68
N PHE A 229 -8.00 31.39 9.70
CA PHE A 229 -7.55 32.66 10.28
C PHE A 229 -8.19 33.89 9.63
N TYR A 230 -8.28 33.92 8.29
CA TYR A 230 -8.88 35.04 7.58
C TYR A 230 -10.41 35.10 7.72
N GLU A 231 -11.09 33.96 7.75
CA GLU A 231 -12.54 33.92 7.97
C GLU A 231 -12.89 34.39 9.38
N VAL A 232 -12.12 33.97 10.39
CA VAL A 232 -12.26 34.47 11.77
C VAL A 232 -11.98 35.96 11.82
N ALA A 233 -10.90 36.46 11.22
CA ALA A 233 -10.57 37.88 11.23
C ALA A 233 -11.68 38.75 10.59
N LYS A 234 -12.31 38.29 9.50
CA LYS A 234 -13.46 38.98 8.86
C LYS A 234 -14.70 39.08 9.73
N MET A 235 -14.84 38.25 10.76
CA MET A 235 -15.97 38.38 11.71
C MET A 235 -15.73 39.47 12.76
N TYR A 236 -14.48 39.89 12.96
CA TYR A 236 -14.10 40.83 14.02
C TYR A 236 -13.69 42.22 13.51
N PHE A 237 -13.54 42.41 12.20
CA PHE A 237 -13.18 43.67 11.54
C PHE A 237 -14.12 43.95 10.37
#